data_AF-A0A2N2FU62-F1
#
_entry.id   AF-A0A2N2FU62-F1
#
_cell.length_a   1.000
_cell.length_b   1.000
_cell.length_c   1.000
_cell.angle_alpha   90.00
_cell.angle_beta   90.00
_cell.angle_gamma   90.00
#
_symmetry.space_group_name_H-M   'P 1'
#
loop_
_entity.id
_entity.type
_entity.pdbx_description
1 polymer ?
#
loop_
_entity_poly.entity_id
_entity_poly.type
_entity_poly.pdbx_seq_one_letter_code
_entity_poly.pdbx_strand_id
1 'polypeptide(L)'
;MENSFNAALQQLNGKIEDLRQQKQAAASGTVSSPAAHAEERVRRMGEAHARILNDILAMHRKLATGIDPPTLDALATFLQECVEKVAKERSVPEVMLCCRSSILRRFHHEAGGGAWDEMERQLAAQNEAWPETTQRDPIEEEAGFERRRQLKYREMKNDFVNYELARSAQLIRGIERAWQADYPEPGTPLWRELVLEGVATALRARILQGYYERLLANKEKIVTRATELVGRELGALQAVLAEKNLTSLEDAHRVAITSGRVLDEVIPEIAWQVIREESAGR
;
A
#
# COMPACT_ATOMS: atom_id res chain seq x y z
N MET A 1 51.76 -57.42 3.16
CA MET A 1 50.56 -56.68 2.72
C MET A 1 50.30 -55.42 3.56
N GLU A 2 50.75 -55.33 4.82
CA GLU A 2 50.54 -54.14 5.68
C GLU A 2 51.26 -52.85 5.21
N ASN A 3 52.41 -52.96 4.56
CA ASN A 3 53.16 -51.79 4.08
C ASN A 3 52.46 -51.01 2.95
N SER A 4 51.58 -51.66 2.18
CA SER A 4 50.83 -51.00 1.09
C SER A 4 49.65 -50.17 1.59
N PHE A 5 49.07 -50.55 2.73
CA PHE A 5 47.91 -49.86 3.31
C PHE A 5 48.34 -48.59 4.06
N ASN A 6 49.44 -48.67 4.81
CA ASN A 6 50.00 -47.49 5.48
C ASN A 6 50.49 -46.41 4.50
N ALA A 7 51.07 -46.82 3.36
CA ALA A 7 51.44 -45.89 2.29
C ALA A 7 50.21 -45.19 1.66
N ALA A 8 49.11 -45.94 1.47
CA ALA A 8 47.85 -45.38 0.98
C ALA A 8 47.21 -44.40 1.98
N LEU A 9 47.26 -44.69 3.28
CA LEU A 9 46.77 -43.78 4.33
C LEU A 9 47.61 -42.50 4.43
N GLN A 10 48.93 -42.59 4.26
CA GLN A 10 49.78 -41.39 4.24
C GLN A 10 49.51 -40.51 3.02
N GLN A 11 49.31 -41.11 1.83
CA GLN A 11 48.89 -40.35 0.64
C GLN A 11 47.50 -39.72 0.80
N LEU A 12 46.56 -40.42 1.44
CA LEU A 12 45.23 -39.90 1.70
C LEU A 12 45.28 -38.72 2.67
N ASN A 13 46.04 -38.83 3.75
CA ASN A 13 46.23 -37.75 4.72
C ASN A 13 46.94 -36.54 4.09
N GLY A 14 47.93 -36.76 3.23
CA GLY A 14 48.56 -35.68 2.45
C GLY A 14 47.56 -34.94 1.56
N LYS A 15 46.72 -35.67 0.81
CA LYS A 15 45.66 -35.07 -0.01
C LYS A 15 44.59 -34.35 0.80
N ILE A 16 44.25 -34.85 1.99
CA ILE A 16 43.30 -34.18 2.90
C ILE A 16 43.89 -32.86 3.39
N GLU A 17 45.18 -32.83 3.71
CA GLU A 17 45.85 -31.63 4.18
C GLU A 17 46.04 -30.60 3.06
N ASP A 18 46.35 -31.05 1.83
CA ASP A 18 46.39 -30.19 0.64
C ASP A 18 45.01 -29.61 0.33
N LEU A 19 43.93 -30.39 0.47
CA LEU A 19 42.55 -29.90 0.30
C LEU A 19 42.15 -28.92 1.41
N ARG A 20 42.64 -29.12 2.65
CA ARG A 20 42.43 -28.17 3.75
C ARG A 20 43.18 -26.87 3.51
N GLN A 21 44.42 -26.93 3.05
CA GLN A 21 45.23 -25.76 2.71
C GLN A 21 44.66 -25.02 1.50
N GLN A 22 44.17 -25.72 0.48
CA GLN A 22 43.45 -25.10 -0.64
C GLN A 22 42.12 -24.48 -0.19
N LYS A 23 41.38 -25.11 0.72
CA LYS A 23 40.14 -24.55 1.27
C LYS A 23 40.41 -23.34 2.17
N GLN A 24 41.51 -23.33 2.92
CA GLN A 24 41.97 -22.16 3.68
C GLN A 24 42.50 -21.05 2.78
N ALA A 25 43.24 -21.36 1.72
CA ALA A 25 43.71 -20.39 0.73
C ALA A 25 42.53 -19.80 -0.09
N ALA A 26 41.51 -20.61 -0.39
CA ALA A 26 40.25 -20.15 -1.00
C ALA A 26 39.41 -19.31 -0.02
N ALA A 27 39.45 -19.60 1.29
CA ALA A 27 38.84 -18.77 2.32
C ALA A 27 39.63 -17.47 2.60
N SER A 28 40.92 -17.43 2.27
CA SER A 28 41.76 -16.21 2.28
C SER A 28 41.58 -15.34 1.04
N GLY A 29 40.81 -15.80 0.05
CA GLY A 29 40.34 -14.99 -1.07
C GLY A 29 39.26 -14.02 -0.60
N THR A 30 39.67 -12.82 -0.17
CA THR A 30 38.84 -11.65 0.15
C THR A 30 37.47 -12.00 0.73
N VAL A 31 37.43 -12.45 1.99
CA VAL A 31 36.19 -12.45 2.76
C VAL A 31 35.80 -10.99 2.93
N SER A 32 34.92 -10.48 2.05
CA SER A 32 34.24 -9.23 2.31
C SER A 32 33.58 -9.37 3.68
N SER A 33 33.95 -8.49 4.60
CA SER A 33 33.37 -8.47 5.93
C SER A 33 31.84 -8.47 5.82
N PRO A 34 31.10 -9.15 6.72
CA PRO A 34 29.65 -9.01 6.81
C PRO A 34 29.16 -7.56 6.78
N ALA A 35 29.98 -6.62 7.29
CA ALA A 35 29.75 -5.19 7.21
C ALA A 35 29.85 -4.65 5.77
N ALA A 36 30.86 -5.04 4.99
CA ALA A 36 31.01 -4.64 3.59
C ALA A 36 29.88 -5.18 2.70
N HIS A 37 29.42 -6.41 2.97
CA HIS A 37 28.24 -6.97 2.31
C HIS A 37 26.93 -6.26 2.70
N ALA A 38 26.82 -5.76 3.94
CA ALA A 38 25.68 -4.98 4.38
C ALA A 38 25.67 -3.57 3.75
N GLU A 39 26.81 -2.90 3.72
CA GLU A 39 26.98 -1.58 3.09
C GLU A 39 26.68 -1.62 1.59
N GLU A 40 27.21 -2.60 0.87
CA GLU A 40 26.93 -2.78 -0.56
C GLU A 40 25.45 -3.06 -0.84
N ARG A 41 24.77 -3.78 0.07
CA ARG A 41 23.32 -4.01 -0.04
C ARG A 41 22.54 -2.72 0.15
N VAL A 42 22.87 -1.92 1.16
CA VAL A 42 22.25 -0.61 1.41
C VAL A 42 22.46 0.32 0.22
N ARG A 43 23.68 0.35 -0.35
CA ARG A 43 24.00 1.15 -1.54
C ARG A 43 23.14 0.76 -2.74
N ARG A 44 23.06 -0.54 -3.07
CA ARG A 44 22.23 -1.04 -4.18
C ARG A 44 20.75 -0.73 -4.00
N MET A 45 20.24 -0.88 -2.78
CA MET A 45 18.84 -0.51 -2.47
C MET A 45 18.60 0.99 -2.65
N GLY A 46 19.56 1.84 -2.24
CA GLY A 46 19.49 3.29 -2.44
C GLY A 46 19.49 3.67 -3.92
N GLU A 47 20.35 3.05 -4.74
CA GLU A 47 20.41 3.27 -6.19
C GLU A 47 19.13 2.81 -6.90
N ALA A 48 18.60 1.65 -6.53
CA ALA A 48 17.33 1.15 -7.06
C ALA A 48 16.18 2.11 -6.70
N HIS A 49 16.09 2.56 -5.45
CA HIS A 49 15.06 3.50 -5.01
C HIS A 49 15.16 4.84 -5.76
N ALA A 50 16.36 5.41 -5.90
CA ALA A 50 16.55 6.65 -6.65
C ALA A 50 16.11 6.52 -8.12
N ARG A 51 16.42 5.38 -8.75
CA ARG A 51 15.97 5.08 -10.12
C ARG A 51 14.44 4.99 -10.22
N ILE A 52 13.80 4.26 -9.32
CA ILE A 52 12.33 4.13 -9.30
C ILE A 52 11.68 5.50 -9.13
N LEU A 53 12.16 6.31 -8.18
CA LEU A 53 11.64 7.65 -7.95
C LEU A 53 11.78 8.55 -9.18
N ASN A 54 12.92 8.47 -9.88
CA ASN A 54 13.14 9.22 -11.12
C ASN A 54 12.17 8.79 -12.22
N ASP A 55 11.88 7.50 -12.35
CA ASP A 55 10.92 6.99 -13.33
C ASP A 55 9.48 7.44 -13.00
N ILE A 56 9.09 7.42 -11.72
CA ILE A 56 7.80 7.97 -11.25
C ILE A 56 7.70 9.47 -11.58
N LEU A 57 8.73 10.26 -11.27
CA LEU A 57 8.76 11.70 -11.57
C LEU A 57 8.77 11.99 -13.09
N ALA A 58 9.44 11.17 -13.88
CA ALA A 58 9.40 11.25 -15.33
C ALA A 58 7.98 10.97 -15.85
N MET A 59 7.30 9.96 -15.31
CA MET A 59 5.93 9.63 -15.68
C MET A 59 4.94 10.73 -15.26
N HIS A 60 5.12 11.33 -14.08
CA HIS A 60 4.31 12.49 -13.64
C HIS A 60 4.38 13.65 -14.64
N ARG A 61 5.57 13.93 -15.18
CA ARG A 61 5.79 14.95 -16.22
C ARG A 61 5.14 14.54 -17.55
N LYS A 62 5.33 13.29 -17.96
CA LYS A 62 4.77 12.74 -19.21
C LYS A 62 3.23 12.82 -19.23
N LEU A 63 2.59 12.44 -18.13
CA LEU A 63 1.13 12.46 -17.98
C LEU A 63 0.57 13.84 -17.61
N ALA A 64 1.42 14.87 -17.51
CA ALA A 64 1.05 16.24 -17.15
C ALA A 64 0.20 16.32 -15.87
N THR A 65 0.52 15.50 -14.88
CA THR A 65 -0.28 15.38 -13.63
C THR A 65 -0.25 16.64 -12.74
N GLY A 66 0.71 17.53 -12.98
CA GLY A 66 0.97 18.73 -12.17
C GLY A 66 1.66 18.44 -10.83
N ILE A 67 2.11 17.21 -10.58
CA ILE A 67 2.85 16.85 -9.36
C ILE A 67 4.34 16.95 -9.65
N ASP A 68 5.00 17.92 -9.01
CA ASP A 68 6.45 18.11 -9.06
C ASP A 68 7.14 17.42 -7.86
N PRO A 69 8.49 17.37 -7.80
CA PRO A 69 9.18 16.67 -6.71
C PRO A 69 8.83 17.21 -5.31
N PRO A 70 8.81 18.54 -5.05
CA PRO A 70 8.40 19.07 -3.75
C PRO A 70 6.96 18.69 -3.36
N THR A 71 6.03 18.69 -4.32
CA THR A 71 4.65 18.27 -4.09
C THR A 71 4.56 16.78 -3.77
N LEU A 72 5.27 15.93 -4.53
CA LEU A 72 5.33 14.49 -4.26
C LEU A 72 5.87 14.22 -2.84
N ASP A 73 6.87 14.99 -2.41
CA ASP A 73 7.44 14.86 -1.08
C ASP A 73 6.47 15.27 0.02
N ALA A 74 5.74 16.38 -0.16
CA ALA A 74 4.72 16.81 0.77
C ALA A 74 3.58 15.77 0.88
N LEU A 75 3.15 15.20 -0.25
CA LEU A 75 2.12 14.17 -0.30
C LEU A 75 2.57 12.86 0.37
N ALA A 76 3.83 12.47 0.21
CA ALA A 76 4.39 11.30 0.87
C ALA A 76 4.44 11.49 2.40
N THR A 77 4.88 12.67 2.86
CA THR A 77 4.86 13.02 4.29
C THR A 77 3.43 13.00 4.84
N PHE A 78 2.47 13.59 4.12
CA PHE A 78 1.06 13.56 4.50
C PHE A 78 0.52 12.13 4.67
N LEU A 79 0.79 11.22 3.72
CA LEU A 79 0.39 9.82 3.85
C LEU A 79 1.02 9.15 5.08
N GLN A 80 2.29 9.42 5.34
CA GLN A 80 2.99 8.87 6.51
C GLN A 80 2.37 9.35 7.82
N GLU A 81 2.03 10.64 7.93
CA GLU A 81 1.31 11.18 9.09
C GLU A 81 -0.07 10.53 9.27
N CYS A 82 -0.78 10.28 8.17
CA CYS A 82 -2.06 9.56 8.20
C CYS A 82 -1.88 8.12 8.72
N VAL A 83 -0.81 7.41 8.30
CA VAL A 83 -0.49 6.07 8.82
C VAL A 83 -0.23 6.10 10.33
N GLU A 84 0.55 7.07 10.80
CA GLU A 84 0.83 7.21 12.23
C GLU A 84 -0.43 7.51 13.05
N LYS A 85 -1.34 8.34 12.52
CA LYS A 85 -2.63 8.63 13.15
C LYS A 85 -3.47 7.35 13.29
N VAL A 86 -3.53 6.51 12.26
CA VAL A 86 -4.24 5.22 12.28
C VAL A 86 -3.56 4.19 13.20
N ALA A 87 -2.22 4.17 13.27
CA ALA A 87 -1.49 3.19 14.08
C ALA A 87 -1.67 3.41 15.60
N LYS A 88 -1.76 4.68 16.05
CA LYS A 88 -1.93 5.06 17.47
C LYS A 88 -3.23 4.54 18.11
N GLU A 89 -4.21 4.12 17.30
CA GLU A 89 -5.45 3.50 17.78
C GLU A 89 -5.30 2.09 18.30
N ARG A 90 -4.37 1.30 17.74
CA ARG A 90 -4.18 -0.08 18.21
C ARG A 90 -3.72 -0.14 19.67
N SER A 91 -3.25 0.98 20.23
CA SER A 91 -2.78 1.11 21.60
C SER A 91 -3.77 1.73 22.60
N VAL A 92 -4.81 2.46 22.15
CA VAL A 92 -5.78 3.11 23.06
C VAL A 92 -7.19 3.06 22.46
N PRO A 93 -8.16 2.35 23.07
CA PRO A 93 -9.54 2.29 22.61
C PRO A 93 -10.32 3.56 22.99
N GLU A 94 -9.85 4.71 22.51
CA GLU A 94 -10.57 5.97 22.63
C GLU A 94 -11.49 6.14 21.42
N VAL A 95 -12.80 6.26 21.67
CA VAL A 95 -13.85 6.35 20.64
C VAL A 95 -13.53 7.39 19.56
N MET A 96 -12.99 8.55 19.97
CA MET A 96 -12.62 9.63 19.06
C MET A 96 -11.48 9.28 18.12
N LEU A 97 -10.56 8.41 18.53
CA LEU A 97 -9.51 7.91 17.67
C LEU A 97 -10.13 6.97 16.63
N CYS A 98 -10.87 5.94 17.05
CA CYS A 98 -11.56 5.01 16.14
C CYS A 98 -12.35 5.73 15.03
N CYS A 99 -13.14 6.75 15.38
CA CYS A 99 -13.87 7.55 14.39
C CYS A 99 -12.95 8.20 13.35
N ARG A 100 -11.82 8.79 13.77
CA ARG A 100 -10.90 9.51 12.88
C ARG A 100 -10.27 8.58 11.85
N SER A 101 -9.85 7.40 12.26
CA SER A 101 -9.29 6.40 11.35
C SER A 101 -10.31 5.73 10.47
N SER A 102 -11.50 5.41 10.98
CA SER A 102 -12.56 4.86 10.12
C SER A 102 -12.96 5.89 9.04
N ILE A 103 -13.03 7.18 9.39
CA ILE A 103 -13.18 8.27 8.40
C ILE A 103 -12.01 8.29 7.41
N LEU A 104 -10.77 8.25 7.91
CA LEU A 104 -9.57 8.33 7.07
C LEU A 104 -9.43 7.13 6.12
N ARG A 105 -9.74 5.91 6.58
CA ARG A 105 -9.78 4.69 5.76
C ARG A 105 -10.84 4.80 4.68
N ARG A 106 -12.04 5.30 5.01
CA ARG A 106 -13.08 5.52 4.01
C ARG A 106 -12.62 6.53 2.96
N PHE A 107 -12.07 7.67 3.37
CA PHE A 107 -11.57 8.67 2.42
C PHE A 107 -10.42 8.15 1.57
N HIS A 108 -9.53 7.34 2.13
CA HIS A 108 -8.44 6.73 1.38
C HIS A 108 -8.95 5.77 0.31
N HIS A 109 -9.96 4.96 0.62
CA HIS A 109 -10.65 4.10 -0.35
C HIS A 109 -11.30 4.91 -1.49
N GLU A 110 -12.09 5.93 -1.14
CA GLU A 110 -12.76 6.82 -2.12
C GLU A 110 -11.76 7.60 -2.97
N ALA A 111 -10.65 8.04 -2.36
CA ALA A 111 -9.55 8.69 -3.07
C ALA A 111 -8.84 7.71 -4.02
N GLY A 112 -8.82 6.42 -3.68
CA GLY A 112 -8.33 5.36 -4.56
C GLY A 112 -9.15 5.25 -5.83
N GLY A 113 -10.48 5.23 -5.71
CA GLY A 113 -11.38 5.24 -6.87
C GLY A 113 -11.16 6.47 -7.75
N GLY A 114 -11.19 7.66 -7.14
CA GLY A 114 -10.99 8.92 -7.87
C GLY A 114 -9.61 9.06 -8.52
N ALA A 115 -8.56 8.53 -7.89
CA ALA A 115 -7.20 8.56 -8.44
C ALA A 115 -7.05 7.63 -9.65
N TRP A 116 -7.71 6.47 -9.62
CA TRP A 116 -7.73 5.56 -10.74
C TRP A 116 -8.44 6.18 -11.94
N ASP A 117 -9.63 6.76 -11.73
CA ASP A 117 -10.39 7.42 -12.79
C ASP A 117 -9.63 8.63 -13.37
N GLU A 118 -8.91 9.38 -12.53
CA GLU A 118 -8.03 10.47 -12.98
C GLU A 118 -6.85 9.97 -13.80
N MET A 119 -6.25 8.84 -13.42
CA MET A 119 -5.18 8.23 -14.19
C MET A 119 -5.68 7.72 -15.55
N GLU A 120 -6.86 7.10 -15.61
CA GLU A 120 -7.49 6.70 -16.89
C GLU A 120 -7.67 7.91 -17.81
N ARG A 121 -8.14 9.05 -17.29
CA ARG A 121 -8.26 10.30 -18.06
C ARG A 121 -6.92 10.80 -18.57
N GLN A 122 -5.89 10.80 -17.74
CA GLN A 122 -4.55 11.28 -18.11
C GLN A 122 -3.88 10.38 -19.16
N LEU A 123 -4.02 9.06 -19.02
CA LEU A 123 -3.54 8.10 -20.03
C LEU A 123 -4.27 8.31 -21.36
N ALA A 124 -5.60 8.40 -21.34
CA ALA A 124 -6.40 8.65 -22.53
C ALA A 124 -6.03 9.97 -23.22
N ALA A 125 -5.76 11.04 -22.46
CA ALA A 125 -5.32 12.33 -23.00
C ALA A 125 -3.96 12.25 -23.72
N GLN A 126 -3.11 11.29 -23.36
CA GLN A 126 -1.84 11.01 -24.03
C GLN A 126 -1.94 9.94 -25.12
N ASN A 127 -3.16 9.47 -25.46
CA ASN A 127 -3.40 8.31 -26.33
C ASN A 127 -2.69 7.03 -25.84
N GLU A 128 -2.62 6.87 -24.53
CA GLU A 128 -2.03 5.72 -23.88
C GLU A 128 -3.09 4.86 -23.20
N ALA A 129 -2.83 3.56 -23.14
CA ALA A 129 -3.61 2.61 -22.34
C ALA A 129 -2.77 2.13 -21.15
N TRP A 130 -3.47 1.58 -20.16
CA TRP A 130 -2.82 0.84 -19.08
C TRP A 130 -2.00 -0.33 -19.67
N PRO A 131 -0.78 -0.62 -19.16
CA PRO A 131 0.07 -1.67 -19.69
C PRO A 131 -0.60 -3.05 -19.66
N GLU A 132 -0.42 -3.80 -20.74
CA GLU A 132 -0.90 -5.18 -20.85
C GLU A 132 0.18 -6.13 -20.34
N THR A 133 -0.05 -6.73 -19.17
CA THR A 133 0.84 -7.74 -18.58
C THR A 133 0.37 -9.17 -18.84
N THR A 134 -0.82 -9.36 -19.42
CA THR A 134 -1.34 -10.67 -19.78
C THR A 134 -0.75 -11.13 -21.11
N GLN A 135 0.03 -12.21 -21.09
CA GLN A 135 0.51 -12.83 -22.33
C GLN A 135 -0.66 -13.51 -23.06
N ARG A 136 -0.74 -13.31 -24.37
CA ARG A 136 -1.69 -14.02 -25.22
C ARG A 136 -1.18 -15.44 -25.46
N ASP A 137 -2.04 -16.42 -25.18
CA ASP A 137 -1.80 -17.80 -25.58
C ASP A 137 -2.01 -17.90 -27.11
N PRO A 138 -1.08 -18.49 -27.88
CA PRO A 138 -1.21 -18.64 -29.32
C PRO A 138 -2.49 -19.34 -29.79
N ILE A 139 -3.10 -20.18 -28.94
CA ILE A 139 -4.28 -21.00 -29.28
C ILE A 139 -5.58 -20.31 -28.86
N GLU A 140 -5.50 -19.21 -28.11
CA GLU A 140 -6.69 -18.55 -27.58
C GLU A 140 -7.41 -17.67 -28.62
N GLU A 141 -8.73 -17.83 -28.66
CA GLU A 141 -9.63 -16.93 -29.39
C GLU A 141 -9.56 -15.49 -28.85
N GLU A 142 -9.65 -14.51 -29.74
CA GLU A 142 -9.61 -13.08 -29.39
C GLU A 142 -10.60 -12.70 -28.28
N ALA A 143 -11.81 -13.25 -28.33
CA ALA A 143 -12.84 -13.00 -27.33
C ALA A 143 -12.52 -13.61 -25.95
N GLY A 144 -11.72 -14.68 -25.89
CA GLY A 144 -11.18 -15.22 -24.64
C GLY A 144 -10.14 -14.28 -24.05
N PHE A 145 -9.21 -13.83 -24.90
CA PHE A 145 -8.10 -12.97 -24.49
C PHE A 145 -8.60 -11.64 -23.92
N GLU A 146 -9.51 -10.97 -24.63
CA GLU A 146 -10.09 -9.69 -24.20
C GLU A 146 -10.86 -9.83 -22.87
N ARG A 147 -11.57 -10.95 -22.66
CA ARG A 147 -12.23 -11.22 -21.36
C ARG A 147 -11.23 -11.33 -20.22
N ARG A 148 -10.10 -12.00 -20.41
CA ARG A 148 -9.05 -12.10 -19.38
C ARG A 148 -8.39 -10.75 -19.11
N ARG A 149 -8.10 -9.99 -20.17
CA ARG A 149 -7.57 -8.63 -20.09
C ARG A 149 -8.46 -7.73 -19.25
N GLN A 150 -9.77 -7.73 -19.51
CA GLN A 150 -10.75 -6.96 -18.74
C GLN A 150 -10.92 -7.46 -17.29
N LEU A 151 -10.82 -8.76 -17.05
CA LEU A 151 -10.85 -9.31 -15.70
C LEU A 151 -9.62 -8.83 -14.90
N LYS A 152 -8.42 -9.00 -15.47
CA LYS A 152 -7.17 -8.60 -14.83
C LYS A 152 -7.15 -7.10 -14.54
N TYR A 153 -7.63 -6.29 -15.48
CA TYR A 153 -7.78 -4.85 -15.29
C TYR A 153 -8.69 -4.50 -14.10
N ARG A 154 -9.84 -5.17 -13.98
CA ARG A 154 -10.77 -4.97 -12.86
C ARG A 154 -10.16 -5.41 -11.52
N GLU A 155 -9.44 -6.54 -11.51
CA GLU A 155 -8.72 -7.01 -10.33
C GLU A 155 -7.69 -5.98 -9.89
N MET A 156 -6.89 -5.45 -10.80
CA MET A 156 -5.88 -4.42 -10.49
C MET A 156 -6.51 -3.13 -9.95
N LYS A 157 -7.61 -2.66 -10.57
CA LYS A 157 -8.36 -1.50 -10.06
C LYS A 157 -8.85 -1.77 -8.63
N ASN A 158 -9.44 -2.94 -8.41
CA ASN A 158 -9.95 -3.33 -7.10
C ASN A 158 -8.83 -3.44 -6.06
N ASP A 159 -7.73 -4.09 -6.40
CA ASP A 159 -6.57 -4.24 -5.52
C ASP A 159 -6.01 -2.88 -5.14
N PHE A 160 -5.76 -2.01 -6.13
CA PHE A 160 -5.30 -0.64 -5.90
C PHE A 160 -6.23 0.07 -4.93
N VAL A 161 -7.53 0.17 -5.25
CA VAL A 161 -8.54 0.86 -4.41
C VAL A 161 -8.54 0.36 -2.96
N ASN A 162 -8.28 -0.93 -2.76
CA ASN A 162 -8.25 -1.58 -1.45
C ASN A 162 -6.86 -1.67 -0.80
N TYR A 163 -5.81 -1.07 -1.38
CA TYR A 163 -4.51 -1.00 -0.73
C TYR A 163 -4.63 -0.40 0.67
N GLU A 164 -3.87 -0.94 1.62
CA GLU A 164 -3.76 -0.31 2.93
C GLU A 164 -3.06 1.06 2.80
N LEU A 165 -3.41 1.98 3.70
CA LEU A 165 -2.79 3.30 3.75
C LEU A 165 -1.26 3.22 3.90
N ALA A 166 -0.77 2.26 4.70
CA ALA A 166 0.66 2.02 4.87
C ALA A 166 1.35 1.58 3.57
N ARG A 167 0.69 0.75 2.77
CA ARG A 167 1.19 0.36 1.44
C ARG A 167 1.24 1.57 0.51
N SER A 168 0.19 2.41 0.52
CA SER A 168 0.18 3.66 -0.27
C SER A 168 1.32 4.61 0.11
N ALA A 169 1.62 4.76 1.41
CA ALA A 169 2.71 5.60 1.87
C ALA A 169 4.09 5.13 1.39
N GLN A 170 4.26 3.83 1.11
CA GLN A 170 5.49 3.27 0.55
C GLN A 170 5.51 3.38 -0.99
N LEU A 171 4.39 3.07 -1.65
CA LEU A 171 4.30 3.03 -3.11
C LEU A 171 4.49 4.39 -3.78
N ILE A 172 4.05 5.48 -3.14
CA ILE A 172 4.16 6.84 -3.70
C ILE A 172 5.59 7.24 -4.12
N ARG A 173 6.61 6.65 -3.48
CA ARG A 173 8.03 6.83 -3.82
C ARG A 173 8.71 5.54 -4.30
N GLY A 174 7.96 4.46 -4.49
CA GLY A 174 8.52 3.17 -4.89
C GLY A 174 9.37 2.48 -3.82
N ILE A 175 8.99 2.60 -2.55
CA ILE A 175 9.71 2.04 -1.39
C ILE A 175 9.35 0.55 -1.15
N GLU A 176 8.54 -0.07 -2.00
CA GLU A 176 8.17 -1.48 -1.84
C GLU A 176 9.41 -2.40 -1.98
N ARG A 177 9.67 -3.22 -0.94
CA ARG A 177 10.90 -4.04 -0.83
C ARG A 177 11.12 -4.95 -2.03
N ALA A 178 10.04 -5.45 -2.65
CA ALA A 178 10.13 -6.30 -3.82
C ALA A 178 10.77 -5.57 -5.01
N TRP A 179 10.43 -4.29 -5.21
CA TRP A 179 10.93 -3.49 -6.34
C TRP A 179 12.38 -3.09 -6.16
N GLN A 180 12.83 -2.91 -4.90
CA GLN A 180 14.22 -2.59 -4.61
C GLN A 180 15.17 -3.76 -4.86
N ALA A 181 14.67 -4.99 -4.80
CA ALA A 181 15.45 -6.21 -5.04
C ALA A 181 15.51 -6.58 -6.52
N ASP A 182 14.41 -6.42 -7.25
CA ASP A 182 14.28 -6.83 -8.65
C ASP A 182 13.43 -5.82 -9.43
N TYR A 183 13.99 -4.63 -9.65
CA TYR A 183 13.30 -3.58 -10.40
C TYR A 183 13.28 -3.95 -11.90
N PRO A 184 12.09 -4.03 -12.53
CA PRO A 184 11.99 -4.45 -13.93
C PRO A 184 12.70 -3.49 -14.90
N GLU A 185 13.12 -4.02 -16.04
CA GLU A 185 13.78 -3.22 -17.07
C GLU A 185 12.87 -2.10 -17.60
N PRO A 186 13.41 -0.87 -17.78
CA PRO A 186 12.65 0.24 -18.33
C PRO A 186 11.97 -0.08 -19.66
N GLY A 187 10.72 0.32 -19.80
CA GLY A 187 9.92 0.11 -21.01
C GLY A 187 9.18 -1.24 -21.07
N THR A 188 9.45 -2.18 -20.17
CA THR A 188 8.64 -3.41 -20.06
C THR A 188 7.22 -3.11 -19.55
N PRO A 189 6.20 -3.92 -19.89
CA PRO A 189 4.85 -3.75 -19.37
C PRO A 189 4.80 -3.74 -17.83
N LEU A 190 5.58 -4.62 -17.20
CA LEU A 190 5.68 -4.70 -15.75
C LEU A 190 6.31 -3.42 -15.17
N TRP A 191 7.43 -2.94 -15.71
CA TRP A 191 8.01 -1.65 -15.30
C TRP A 191 6.98 -0.52 -15.36
N ARG A 192 6.24 -0.45 -16.48
CA ARG A 192 5.25 0.61 -16.69
C ARG A 192 4.09 0.51 -15.69
N GLU A 193 3.66 -0.69 -15.36
CA GLU A 193 2.63 -0.93 -14.35
C GLU A 193 3.06 -0.39 -12.99
N LEU A 194 4.26 -0.75 -12.51
CA LEU A 194 4.78 -0.30 -11.22
C LEU A 194 4.95 1.23 -11.16
N VAL A 195 5.44 1.83 -12.25
CA VAL A 195 5.60 3.29 -12.34
C VAL A 195 4.24 3.98 -12.29
N LEU A 196 3.24 3.48 -13.03
CA LEU A 196 1.89 4.02 -13.02
C LEU A 196 1.20 3.83 -11.66
N GLU A 197 1.44 2.72 -10.95
CA GLU A 197 0.97 2.55 -9.58
C GLU A 197 1.52 3.63 -8.63
N GLY A 198 2.81 3.97 -8.75
CA GLY A 198 3.42 5.07 -7.99
C GLY A 198 2.74 6.41 -8.28
N VAL A 199 2.51 6.72 -9.57
CA VAL A 199 1.82 7.94 -9.99
C VAL A 199 0.36 7.97 -9.50
N ALA A 200 -0.38 6.87 -9.65
CA ALA A 200 -1.75 6.73 -9.17
C ALA A 200 -1.82 6.93 -7.64
N THR A 201 -0.82 6.44 -6.91
CA THR A 201 -0.73 6.61 -5.46
C THR A 201 -0.51 8.08 -5.07
N ALA A 202 0.31 8.82 -5.82
CA ALA A 202 0.45 10.26 -5.61
C ALA A 202 -0.84 11.03 -5.91
N LEU A 203 -1.57 10.67 -6.97
CA LEU A 203 -2.91 11.23 -7.25
C LEU A 203 -3.88 10.94 -6.11
N ARG A 204 -3.88 9.71 -5.56
CA ARG A 204 -4.66 9.34 -4.39
C ARG A 204 -4.32 10.22 -3.20
N ALA A 205 -3.04 10.42 -2.91
CA ALA A 205 -2.59 11.26 -1.80
C ALA A 205 -3.13 12.69 -1.93
N ARG A 206 -3.06 13.27 -3.14
CA ARG A 206 -3.58 14.61 -3.43
C ARG A 206 -5.08 14.71 -3.22
N ILE A 207 -5.85 13.74 -3.72
CA ILE A 207 -7.31 13.69 -3.55
C ILE A 207 -7.66 13.53 -2.06
N LEU A 208 -6.97 12.62 -1.36
CA LEU A 208 -7.15 12.39 0.07
C LEU A 208 -6.84 13.63 0.90
N GLN A 209 -5.76 14.35 0.58
CA GLN A 209 -5.42 15.62 1.22
C GLN A 209 -6.57 16.62 1.07
N GLY A 210 -7.13 16.75 -0.14
CA GLY A 210 -8.29 17.60 -0.37
C GLY A 210 -9.54 17.16 0.38
N TYR A 211 -9.78 15.85 0.58
CA TYR A 211 -10.85 15.38 1.48
C TYR A 211 -10.56 15.74 2.93
N TYR A 212 -9.32 15.56 3.38
CA TYR A 212 -8.90 15.87 4.75
C TYR A 212 -9.03 17.37 5.08
N GLU A 213 -8.63 18.25 4.17
CA GLU A 213 -8.79 19.70 4.34
C GLU A 213 -10.27 20.11 4.44
N ARG A 214 -11.12 19.54 3.58
CA ARG A 214 -12.58 19.77 3.65
C ARG A 214 -13.21 19.22 4.92
N LEU A 215 -12.72 18.07 5.41
CA LEU A 215 -13.13 17.52 6.70
C LEU A 215 -12.85 18.52 7.83
N LEU A 216 -11.64 19.09 7.86
CA LEU A 216 -11.25 20.06 8.87
C LEU A 216 -12.10 21.33 8.80
N ALA A 217 -12.37 21.82 7.59
CA ALA A 217 -13.23 22.99 7.38
C ALA A 217 -14.69 22.77 7.82
N ASN A 218 -15.19 21.52 7.74
CA ASN A 218 -16.57 21.16 8.05
C ASN A 218 -16.74 20.39 9.37
N LYS A 219 -15.73 20.44 10.24
CA LYS A 219 -15.68 19.64 11.46
C LYS A 219 -16.94 19.78 12.32
N GLU A 220 -17.43 21.00 12.52
CA GLU A 220 -18.62 21.25 13.36
C GLU A 220 -19.87 20.63 12.75
N LYS A 221 -20.12 20.84 11.45
CA LYS A 221 -21.25 20.25 10.73
C LYS A 221 -21.25 18.72 10.82
N ILE A 222 -20.07 18.09 10.69
CA ILE A 222 -19.91 16.63 10.80
C ILE A 222 -20.17 16.15 12.22
N VAL A 223 -19.61 16.84 13.23
CA VAL A 223 -19.86 16.51 14.64
C VAL A 223 -21.34 16.63 14.97
N THR A 224 -22.02 17.70 14.57
CA THR A 224 -23.46 17.88 14.81
C THR A 224 -24.27 16.75 14.18
N ARG A 225 -24.08 16.46 12.87
CA ARG A 225 -24.79 15.37 12.20
C ARG A 225 -24.50 14.00 12.83
N ALA A 226 -23.23 13.75 13.19
CA ALA A 226 -22.85 12.52 13.86
C ALA A 226 -23.53 12.41 15.23
N THR A 227 -23.50 13.44 16.07
CA THR A 227 -24.15 13.45 17.38
C THR A 227 -25.65 13.25 17.29
N GLU A 228 -26.34 13.87 16.34
CA GLU A 228 -27.79 13.67 16.15
C GLU A 228 -28.16 12.25 15.74
N LEU A 229 -27.34 11.60 14.92
CA LEU A 229 -27.61 10.27 14.38
C LEU A 229 -27.18 9.18 15.36
N VAL A 230 -25.99 9.33 15.93
CA VAL A 230 -25.49 8.47 17.02
C VAL A 230 -26.38 8.60 18.26
N GLY A 231 -26.84 9.81 18.60
CA GLY A 231 -27.76 10.04 19.73
C GLY A 231 -29.11 9.34 19.54
N ARG A 232 -29.63 9.29 18.30
CA ARG A 232 -30.84 8.52 17.97
C ARG A 232 -30.62 7.01 18.12
N GLU A 233 -29.52 6.48 17.59
CA GLU A 233 -29.17 5.05 17.69
C GLU A 233 -28.90 4.63 19.15
N LEU A 234 -28.16 5.45 19.91
CA LEU A 234 -27.90 5.23 21.33
C LEU A 234 -29.16 5.34 22.18
N GLY A 235 -30.06 6.28 21.88
CA GLY A 235 -31.35 6.41 22.56
C GLY A 235 -32.25 5.19 22.32
N ALA A 236 -32.29 4.67 21.10
CA ALA A 236 -33.00 3.43 20.77
C ALA A 236 -32.38 2.22 21.48
N LEU A 237 -31.05 2.11 21.53
CA LEU A 237 -30.34 1.09 22.29
C LEU A 237 -30.63 1.20 23.79
N GLN A 238 -30.55 2.39 24.39
CA GLN A 238 -30.83 2.61 25.81
C GLN A 238 -32.27 2.26 26.17
N ALA A 239 -33.25 2.58 25.31
CA ALA A 239 -34.63 2.17 25.51
C ALA A 239 -34.78 0.64 25.55
N VAL A 240 -34.13 -0.07 24.61
CA VAL A 240 -34.11 -1.54 24.59
C VAL A 240 -33.41 -2.12 25.83
N LEU A 241 -32.34 -1.48 26.31
CA LEU A 241 -31.62 -1.92 27.52
C LEU A 241 -32.43 -1.66 28.80
N ALA A 242 -33.14 -0.54 28.87
CA ALA A 242 -33.98 -0.15 30.00
C ALA A 242 -35.26 -1.00 30.09
N GLU A 243 -35.85 -1.37 28.95
CA GLU A 243 -37.06 -2.21 28.92
C GLU A 243 -36.77 -3.69 29.16
N LYS A 244 -35.59 -4.20 28.79
CA LYS A 244 -35.31 -5.64 28.82
C LYS A 244 -34.59 -6.19 30.04
N ASN A 245 -34.10 -5.37 30.98
CA ASN A 245 -33.23 -5.84 32.08
C ASN A 245 -32.17 -6.82 31.53
N LEU A 246 -31.09 -6.29 30.93
CA LEU A 246 -29.94 -7.04 30.39
C LEU A 246 -29.64 -8.35 31.15
N THR A 247 -30.27 -9.44 30.75
CA THR A 247 -30.20 -10.74 31.44
C THR A 247 -29.50 -11.79 30.57
N SER A 248 -29.14 -11.44 29.33
CA SER A 248 -28.47 -12.36 28.42
C SER A 248 -27.21 -11.77 27.77
N LEU A 249 -26.23 -12.65 27.53
CA LEU A 249 -24.99 -12.37 26.81
C LEU A 249 -25.25 -11.88 25.36
N GLU A 250 -26.39 -12.24 24.79
CA GLU A 250 -26.80 -11.87 23.42
C GLU A 250 -27.16 -10.38 23.30
N ASP A 251 -27.81 -9.81 24.31
CA ASP A 251 -28.14 -8.40 24.32
C ASP A 251 -26.88 -7.52 24.44
N ALA A 252 -25.89 -7.95 25.24
CA ALA A 252 -24.58 -7.30 25.31
C ALA A 252 -23.80 -7.38 23.98
N HIS A 253 -23.83 -8.54 23.32
CA HIS A 253 -23.24 -8.71 21.99
C HIS A 253 -23.90 -7.80 20.95
N ARG A 254 -25.23 -7.68 20.96
CA ARG A 254 -25.96 -6.81 20.03
C ARG A 254 -25.58 -5.34 20.20
N VAL A 255 -25.43 -4.87 21.45
CA VAL A 255 -24.98 -3.49 21.75
C VAL A 255 -23.55 -3.26 21.25
N ALA A 256 -22.65 -4.23 21.46
CA ALA A 256 -21.27 -4.14 21.00
C ALA A 256 -21.17 -4.09 19.46
N ILE A 257 -21.90 -4.96 18.75
CA ILE A 257 -21.97 -4.97 17.29
C ILE A 257 -22.53 -3.65 16.76
N THR A 258 -23.60 -3.14 17.36
CA THR A 258 -24.25 -1.89 16.91
C THR A 258 -23.32 -0.69 17.15
N SER A 259 -22.63 -0.65 18.30
CA SER A 259 -21.63 0.39 18.59
C SER A 259 -20.45 0.34 17.62
N GLY A 260 -19.95 -0.85 17.30
CA GLY A 260 -18.88 -1.04 16.30
C GLY A 260 -19.30 -0.53 14.92
N ARG A 261 -20.50 -0.93 14.46
CA ARG A 261 -21.07 -0.47 13.19
C ARG A 261 -21.17 1.06 13.10
N VAL A 262 -21.56 1.72 14.19
CA VAL A 262 -21.65 3.19 14.23
C VAL A 262 -20.28 3.84 13.99
N LEU A 263 -19.23 3.31 14.62
CA LEU A 263 -17.88 3.85 14.49
C LEU A 263 -17.26 3.55 13.12
N ASP A 264 -17.48 2.36 12.60
CA ASP A 264 -16.78 1.87 11.40
C ASP A 264 -17.50 2.17 10.09
N GLU A 265 -18.83 2.36 10.11
CA GLU A 265 -19.63 2.56 8.90
C GLU A 265 -20.37 3.89 8.91
N VAL A 266 -21.12 4.17 9.99
CA VAL A 266 -22.05 5.31 10.02
C VAL A 266 -21.32 6.65 10.05
N ILE A 267 -20.38 6.83 11.00
CA ILE A 267 -19.63 8.09 11.14
C ILE A 267 -18.79 8.39 9.89
N PRO A 268 -18.05 7.44 9.30
CA PRO A 268 -17.35 7.64 8.04
C PRO A 268 -18.27 8.04 6.88
N GLU A 269 -19.45 7.42 6.77
CA GLU A 269 -20.42 7.75 5.72
C GLU A 269 -20.99 9.16 5.89
N ILE A 270 -21.29 9.59 7.12
CA ILE A 270 -21.72 10.99 7.39
C ILE A 270 -20.63 11.97 6.97
N ALA A 271 -19.37 11.71 7.37
CA ALA A 271 -18.25 12.57 7.02
C ALA A 271 -18.08 12.66 5.49
N TRP A 272 -18.26 11.54 4.80
CA TRP A 272 -18.18 11.47 3.34
C TRP A 272 -19.30 12.26 2.65
N GLN A 273 -20.54 12.10 3.09
CA GLN A 273 -21.69 12.82 2.54
C GLN A 273 -21.52 14.34 2.64
N VAL A 274 -21.08 14.83 3.81
CA VAL A 274 -20.85 16.27 4.01
C VAL A 274 -19.83 16.82 3.01
N ILE A 275 -18.74 16.08 2.75
CA ILE A 275 -17.70 16.51 1.80
C ILE A 275 -18.19 16.44 0.34
N ARG A 276 -19.03 15.46 0.01
CA ARG A 276 -19.63 15.32 -1.33
C ARG A 276 -20.62 16.45 -1.64
N GLU A 277 -21.48 16.80 -0.69
CA GLU A 277 -22.44 17.90 -0.81
C GLU A 277 -21.73 19.23 -1.17
N GLU A 278 -20.62 19.54 -0.49
CA GLU A 278 -19.80 20.73 -0.76
C GLU A 278 -19.16 20.73 -2.15
N SER A 279 -18.88 19.54 -2.70
CA SER A 279 -18.26 19.40 -4.01
C SER A 279 -19.28 19.52 -5.15
N ALA A 280 -20.57 19.31 -4.87
CA ALA A 280 -21.66 19.45 -5.84
C ALA A 280 -22.27 20.87 -5.85
N GLY A 281 -22.00 21.68 -4.83
CA GLY A 281 -22.44 23.08 -4.73
C GLY A 281 -21.50 24.12 -5.34
N ARG A 282 -20.43 23.67 -6.03
CA ARG A 282 -19.47 24.50 -6.79
C ARG A 282 -19.50 24.12 -8.26
#